data_AF-A0A0J1IHZ7-F1
#
_entry.id   AF-A0A0J1IHZ7-F1
#
_cell.length_a   1.000
_cell.length_b   1.000
_cell.length_c   1.000
_cell.angle_alpha   90.00
_cell.angle_beta   90.00
_cell.angle_gamma   90.00
#
_symmetry.space_group_name_H-M   'P 1'
#
loop_
_entity.id
_entity.type
_entity.pdbx_description
1 polymer ?
#
loop_
_entity_poly.entity_id
_entity_poly.type
_entity_poly.pdbx_seq_one_letter_code
_entity_poly.pdbx_strand_id
1 'polypeptide(L)'
;MPLMLGFALLSGICFTSIIFTLVSIFGNVGKAIVVVMMVFQIAGSGGIYPIQTNPRIFGILQPLWPFTYAIGGFREAIAGPLWGKVINYAAALLIFSLVFLCLGILKRPFHRLTELMERKFKESGL
;
A
#
# COMPACT_ATOMS: atom_id res chain seq x y z
N MET A 1 -8.08 -20.56 10.48
CA MET A 1 -6.71 -20.75 9.94
C MET A 1 -6.58 -20.49 8.44
N PRO A 2 -7.30 -21.17 7.51
CA PRO A 2 -7.07 -20.98 6.07
C PRO A 2 -7.33 -19.54 5.60
N LEU A 3 -8.35 -18.89 6.15
CA LEU A 3 -8.67 -17.49 5.84
C LEU A 3 -7.53 -16.53 6.23
N MET A 4 -6.90 -16.76 7.37
CA MET A 4 -5.77 -15.95 7.86
C MET A 4 -4.57 -16.06 6.93
N LEU A 5 -4.25 -17.28 6.46
CA LEU A 5 -3.21 -17.50 5.47
C LEU A 5 -3.54 -16.84 4.13
N GLY A 6 -4.81 -16.90 3.70
CA GLY A 6 -5.27 -16.20 2.50
C GLY A 6 -5.06 -14.69 2.58
N PHE A 7 -5.42 -14.06 3.70
CA PHE A 7 -5.17 -12.63 3.92
C PHE A 7 -3.69 -12.30 4.05
N ALA A 8 -2.86 -13.18 4.63
CA ALA A 8 -1.42 -12.98 4.68
C ALA A 8 -0.79 -12.97 3.29
N LEU A 9 -1.14 -13.94 2.44
CA LEU A 9 -0.67 -13.99 1.06
C LEU A 9 -1.15 -12.78 0.25
N LEU A 10 -2.44 -12.46 0.33
CA LEU A 10 -3.02 -11.34 -0.40
C LEU A 10 -2.42 -10.00 0.03
N SER A 11 -2.23 -9.79 1.34
CA SER A 11 -1.56 -8.60 1.88
C SER A 11 -0.11 -8.53 1.39
N GLY A 12 0.62 -9.65 1.43
CA GLY A 12 1.99 -9.74 0.92
C GLY A 12 2.10 -9.34 -0.55
N ILE A 13 1.20 -9.86 -1.40
CA ILE A 13 1.13 -9.51 -2.83
C ILE A 13 0.79 -8.02 -3.00
N CYS A 14 -0.18 -7.50 -2.26
CA CYS A 14 -0.62 -6.11 -2.33
C CYS A 14 0.53 -5.15 -1.98
N PHE A 15 1.15 -5.32 -0.82
CA PHE A 15 2.23 -4.43 -0.37
C PHE A 15 3.47 -4.56 -1.25
N THR A 16 3.83 -5.77 -1.68
CA THR A 16 4.95 -5.97 -2.61
C THR A 16 4.68 -5.27 -3.95
N SER A 17 3.46 -5.37 -4.48
CA SER A 17 3.08 -4.69 -5.73
C SER A 17 3.15 -3.17 -5.61
N ILE A 18 2.70 -2.61 -4.48
CA ILE A 18 2.79 -1.17 -4.18
C ILE A 18 4.25 -0.74 -4.13
N ILE A 19 5.07 -1.40 -3.28
CA ILE A 19 6.48 -1.04 -3.09
C ILE A 19 7.24 -1.17 -4.41
N PHE A 20 7.10 -2.30 -5.10
CA PHE A 20 7.72 -2.55 -6.39
C PHE A 20 7.37 -1.43 -7.38
N THR A 21 6.08 -1.10 -7.50
CA THR A 21 5.63 -0.07 -8.44
C THR A 21 6.21 1.31 -8.11
N LEU A 22 6.13 1.74 -6.85
CA LEU A 22 6.65 3.05 -6.43
C LEU A 22 8.16 3.17 -6.62
N VAL A 23 8.92 2.18 -6.13
CA VAL A 23 10.38 2.17 -6.23
C VAL A 23 10.81 2.04 -7.69
N SER A 24 10.08 1.26 -8.47
CA SER A 24 10.31 1.20 -9.90
C SER A 24 10.13 2.60 -10.49
N ILE A 25 8.97 3.26 -10.32
CA ILE A 25 8.65 4.53 -11.01
C ILE A 25 9.59 5.67 -10.63
N PHE A 26 9.90 5.79 -9.33
CA PHE A 26 10.59 6.95 -8.77
C PHE A 26 12.03 6.67 -8.31
N GLY A 27 12.54 5.44 -8.49
CA GLY A 27 13.89 5.06 -8.07
C GLY A 27 14.11 5.26 -6.56
N ASN A 28 15.21 5.94 -6.19
CA ASN A 28 15.53 6.23 -4.79
C ASN A 28 14.49 7.13 -4.09
N VAL A 29 13.86 8.06 -4.83
CA VAL A 29 12.75 8.87 -4.28
C VAL A 29 11.55 7.97 -3.95
N GLY A 30 11.30 6.94 -4.76
CA GLY A 30 10.23 5.97 -4.51
C GLY A 30 10.38 5.24 -3.19
N LYS A 31 11.62 4.91 -2.78
CA LYS A 31 11.90 4.31 -1.48
C LYS A 31 11.50 5.23 -0.33
N ALA A 32 11.81 6.53 -0.42
CA ALA A 32 11.40 7.52 0.57
C ALA A 32 9.87 7.65 0.65
N ILE A 33 9.19 7.68 -0.50
CA ILE A 33 7.72 7.73 -0.57
C ILE A 33 7.10 6.50 0.11
N VAL A 34 7.64 5.29 -0.13
CA VAL A 34 7.16 4.05 0.51
C VAL A 34 7.26 4.13 2.03
N VAL A 35 8.38 4.61 2.57
CA VAL A 35 8.57 4.76 4.02
C VAL A 35 7.57 5.75 4.61
N VAL A 36 7.40 6.92 3.97
CA VAL A 36 6.42 7.92 4.41
C VAL A 36 5.00 7.34 4.38
N MET A 37 4.61 6.72 3.26
CA MET A 37 3.31 6.07 3.10
C MET A 37 3.09 5.00 4.18
N MET A 38 4.11 4.22 4.54
CA MET A 38 4.02 3.22 5.61
C MET A 38 3.73 3.88 6.97
N VAL A 39 4.43 4.95 7.32
CA VAL A 39 4.22 5.67 8.59
C VAL A 39 2.81 6.23 8.68
N PHE A 40 2.32 6.88 7.61
CA PHE A 40 0.96 7.43 7.58
C PHE A 40 -0.12 6.34 7.67
N GLN A 41 0.11 5.19 7.04
CA GLN A 41 -0.82 4.06 7.12
C GLN A 41 -0.94 3.46 8.52
N ILE A 42 0.15 3.41 9.28
CA ILE A 42 0.13 2.93 10.67
C ILE A 42 -0.81 3.80 11.52
N ALA A 43 -0.67 5.12 11.41
CA ALA A 43 -1.54 6.07 12.12
C ALA A 43 -2.98 6.07 11.57
N GLY A 44 -3.16 5.98 10.25
CA GLY A 44 -4.44 6.18 9.55
C GLY A 44 -5.31 4.95 9.40
N SER A 45 -4.83 3.74 9.70
CA SER A 45 -5.57 2.49 9.47
C SER A 45 -6.50 2.07 10.61
N GLY A 46 -6.37 2.69 11.79
CA GLY A 46 -7.11 2.27 12.99
C GLY A 46 -6.59 0.96 13.60
N GLY A 47 -5.32 0.63 13.36
CA GLY A 47 -4.65 -0.57 13.87
C GLY A 47 -4.27 -0.47 15.35
N ILE A 48 -3.66 0.64 15.74
CA ILE A 48 -3.16 0.88 17.11
C ILE A 48 -4.23 1.51 18.02
N TYR A 49 -4.97 2.48 17.49
CA TYR A 49 -6.07 3.15 18.17
C TYR A 49 -7.31 3.20 17.28
N PRO A 50 -8.54 3.29 17.85
CA PRO A 50 -9.75 3.50 17.07
C PRO A 50 -9.61 4.77 16.21
N ILE A 51 -10.06 4.73 14.95
CA ILE A 51 -9.91 5.88 14.04
C ILE A 51 -10.65 7.13 14.57
N GLN A 52 -11.65 6.94 15.43
CA GLN A 52 -12.43 8.01 16.05
C GLN A 52 -11.63 8.85 17.05
N THR A 53 -10.52 8.33 17.58
CA THR A 53 -9.65 9.09 18.50
C THR A 53 -8.63 9.96 17.76
N ASN A 54 -8.50 9.77 16.44
CA ASN A 54 -7.57 10.53 15.61
C ASN A 54 -8.25 11.79 15.04
N PRO A 55 -7.47 12.82 14.65
CA PRO A 55 -8.00 13.96 13.91
C PRO A 55 -8.85 13.53 12.72
N ARG A 56 -9.92 14.29 12.42
CA ARG A 56 -10.92 13.96 11.38
C ARG A 56 -10.32 13.66 10.00
N ILE A 57 -9.17 14.26 9.69
CA ILE A 57 -8.41 14.04 8.46
C ILE A 57 -8.07 12.55 8.26
N PHE A 58 -7.68 11.84 9.33
CA PHE A 58 -7.32 10.43 9.24
C PHE A 58 -8.52 9.53 8.92
N GLY A 59 -9.71 9.87 9.43
CA GLY A 59 -10.94 9.14 9.09
C GLY A 59 -11.34 9.29 7.62
N ILE A 60 -11.13 10.48 7.04
CA ILE A 60 -11.41 10.73 5.61
C ILE A 60 -10.43 9.98 4.71
N LEU A 61 -9.15 9.93 5.09
CA LEU A 61 -8.10 9.25 4.32
C LEU A 61 -8.06 7.74 4.55
N GLN A 62 -8.71 7.23 5.60
CA GLN A 62 -8.70 5.82 5.98
C GLN A 62 -8.95 4.84 4.83
N PRO A 63 -9.93 5.08 3.92
CA PRO A 63 -10.21 4.18 2.81
C PRO A 63 -9.08 4.08 1.77
N LEU A 64 -8.16 5.05 1.74
CA LEU A 64 -7.01 5.07 0.83
C LEU A 64 -5.84 4.23 1.34
N TRP A 65 -5.89 3.77 2.59
CA TRP A 65 -4.82 3.01 3.23
C TRP A 65 -5.08 1.50 3.12
N PRO A 66 -4.28 0.74 2.34
CA PRO A 66 -4.43 -0.72 2.26
C PRO A 66 -4.28 -1.43 3.62
N PHE A 67 -3.54 -0.84 4.58
CA PHE A 67 -3.47 -1.33 5.96
C PHE A 67 -4.85 -1.49 6.61
N THR A 68 -5.81 -0.60 6.32
CA THR A 68 -7.17 -0.66 6.88
C THR A 68 -7.84 -2.00 6.56
N TYR A 69 -7.73 -2.44 5.30
CA TYR A 69 -8.37 -3.66 4.80
C TYR A 69 -7.60 -4.92 5.21
N ALA A 70 -6.26 -4.85 5.24
CA ALA A 70 -5.44 -5.95 5.73
C ALA A 70 -5.74 -6.25 7.22
N ILE A 71 -5.69 -5.23 8.09
CA ILE A 71 -5.98 -5.37 9.52
C ILE A 71 -7.42 -5.83 9.73
N GLY A 72 -8.38 -5.27 8.99
CA GLY A 72 -9.77 -5.71 9.00
C GLY A 72 -9.91 -7.20 8.64
N GLY A 73 -9.24 -7.65 7.57
CA GLY A 73 -9.23 -9.04 7.14
C GLY A 73 -8.64 -9.99 8.18
N PHE A 74 -7.51 -9.63 8.79
CA PHE A 74 -6.93 -10.40 9.88
C PHE A 74 -7.83 -10.45 11.12
N ARG A 75 -8.50 -9.34 11.48
CA ARG A 75 -9.47 -9.30 12.58
C ARG A 75 -10.61 -10.28 12.35
N GLU A 76 -11.24 -10.26 11.17
CA GLU A 76 -12.32 -11.19 10.82
C GLU A 76 -11.82 -12.65 10.77
N ALA A 77 -10.58 -12.88 10.32
CA ALA A 77 -9.99 -14.22 10.25
C ALA A 77 -9.67 -14.83 11.63
N ILE A 78 -9.42 -13.99 12.65
CA ILE A 78 -9.08 -14.40 14.02
C ILE A 78 -10.32 -14.43 14.91
N ALA A 79 -11.15 -13.38 14.88
CA ALA A 79 -12.28 -13.19 15.80
C ALA A 79 -13.55 -13.92 15.37
N GLY A 80 -13.62 -14.41 14.13
CA GLY A 80 -14.80 -15.06 13.56
C GLY A 80 -15.30 -14.28 12.34
N PRO A 81 -15.38 -14.90 11.15
CA PRO A 81 -15.57 -14.16 9.91
C PRO A 81 -17.02 -13.74 9.67
N LEU A 82 -17.24 -12.43 9.56
CA LEU A 82 -18.40 -11.88 8.84
C LEU A 82 -18.09 -11.89 7.35
N TRP A 83 -18.61 -12.88 6.63
CA TRP A 83 -18.29 -13.11 5.21
C TRP A 83 -18.46 -11.87 4.31
N GLY A 84 -19.46 -11.02 4.56
CA GLY A 84 -19.63 -9.77 3.82
C GLY A 84 -18.44 -8.82 3.96
N LYS A 85 -17.89 -8.68 5.17
CA LYS A 85 -16.69 -7.85 5.41
C LYS A 85 -15.43 -8.50 4.85
N VAL A 86 -15.29 -9.81 5.01
CA VAL A 86 -14.18 -10.58 4.45
C VAL A 86 -14.04 -10.35 2.95
N ILE A 87 -15.16 -10.48 2.20
CA ILE A 87 -15.17 -10.26 0.75
C ILE A 87 -14.79 -8.81 0.42
N ASN A 88 -15.34 -7.83 1.14
CA ASN A 88 -15.03 -6.42 0.92
C ASN A 88 -13.54 -6.11 1.16
N TYR A 89 -12.95 -6.64 2.23
CA TYR A 89 -11.53 -6.44 2.53
C TYR A 89 -10.63 -7.11 1.49
N ALA A 90 -10.96 -8.34 1.09
CA ALA A 90 -10.21 -9.05 0.05
C ALA A 90 -10.32 -8.33 -1.32
N ALA A 91 -11.52 -7.88 -1.69
CA ALA A 91 -11.74 -7.12 -2.92
C ALA A 91 -10.97 -5.80 -2.93
N ALA A 92 -10.96 -5.05 -1.82
CA ALA A 92 -10.19 -3.82 -1.73
C ALA A 92 -8.68 -4.06 -1.91
N LEU A 93 -8.11 -5.07 -1.23
CA LEU A 93 -6.69 -5.43 -1.40
C LEU A 93 -6.36 -5.87 -2.83
N LEU A 94 -7.25 -6.62 -3.48
CA LEU A 94 -7.11 -6.97 -4.89
C LEU A 94 -7.14 -5.75 -5.80
N ILE A 95 -8.05 -4.80 -5.57
CA ILE A 95 -8.14 -3.56 -6.33
C ILE A 95 -6.86 -2.74 -6.16
N PHE A 96 -6.34 -2.56 -4.94
CA PHE A 96 -5.05 -1.89 -4.72
C PHE A 96 -3.92 -2.59 -5.48
N SER A 97 -3.85 -3.92 -5.39
CA SER A 97 -2.83 -4.71 -6.08
C SER A 97 -2.88 -4.48 -7.60
N LEU A 98 -4.08 -4.58 -8.20
CA LEU A 98 -4.28 -4.38 -9.63
C LEU A 98 -3.97 -2.95 -10.07
N VAL A 99 -4.43 -1.93 -9.34
CA VAL A 99 -4.16 -0.53 -9.66
C VAL A 99 -2.66 -0.26 -9.69
N PHE A 100 -1.92 -0.66 -8.64
CA PHE A 100 -0.48 -0.46 -8.60
C PHE A 100 0.24 -1.28 -9.67
N LEU A 101 -0.16 -2.53 -9.91
CA LEU A 101 0.46 -3.36 -10.93
C LEU A 101 0.21 -2.79 -12.34
N CYS A 102 -0.99 -2.28 -12.64
CA CYS A 102 -1.28 -1.56 -13.87
C CYS A 102 -0.43 -0.30 -14.03
N LEU A 103 -0.27 0.50 -12.96
CA LEU A 103 0.64 1.66 -12.96
C LEU A 103 2.09 1.23 -13.22
N GLY A 104 2.52 0.09 -12.69
CA GLY A 104 3.85 -0.49 -12.92
C GLY A 104 4.07 -0.98 -14.35
N ILE A 105 3.04 -1.48 -15.04
CA ILE A 105 3.13 -1.91 -16.45
C ILE A 105 3.13 -0.70 -17.40
N LEU A 106 2.38 0.35 -17.08
CA LEU A 106 2.31 1.58 -17.87
C LEU A 106 3.65 2.36 -17.92
N LYS A 107 4.66 1.85 -17.22
CA LYS A 107 5.99 2.42 -17.02
C LYS A 107 6.94 2.36 -18.22
N ARG A 108 6.55 1.73 -19.33
CA ARG A 108 7.36 1.71 -20.57
C ARG A 108 7.84 3.10 -21.08
N PRO A 109 7.20 4.26 -20.81
CA PRO A 109 7.73 5.57 -21.19
C PRO A 109 8.58 6.26 -20.10
N PHE A 110 8.56 5.82 -18.84
CA PHE A 110 9.15 6.57 -17.71
C PHE A 110 10.60 6.20 -17.37
N HIS A 111 11.11 5.07 -17.87
CA HIS A 111 12.50 4.65 -17.65
C HIS A 111 13.52 5.71 -18.11
N ARG A 112 13.19 6.49 -19.15
CA ARG A 112 14.04 7.60 -19.62
C ARG A 112 14.13 8.77 -18.64
N LEU A 113 13.13 8.99 -17.80
CA LEU A 113 13.12 10.14 -16.87
C LEU A 113 14.02 9.90 -15.66
N THR A 114 14.03 8.67 -15.15
CA THR A 114 14.87 8.28 -14.00
C THR A 114 16.36 8.33 -14.35
N GLU A 115 16.75 7.85 -15.55
CA GLU A 115 18.13 7.97 -16.04
C GLU A 115 18.58 9.44 -16.21
N LEU A 116 17.67 10.33 -16.60
CA LEU A 116 17.97 11.76 -16.80
C LEU A 116 18.18 12.48 -15.47
N MET A 117 17.44 12.08 -14.42
CA MET A 117 17.60 12.62 -13.07
C MET A 117 18.90 12.12 -12.41
N GLU A 118 19.25 10.84 -12.59
CA GLU A 118 20.53 10.29 -12.11
C GLU A 118 21.74 10.90 -12.82
N ARG A 119 21.64 11.17 -14.13
CA ARG A 119 22.68 11.89 -14.87
C ARG A 119 22.89 13.30 -14.34
N LYS A 120 21.81 14.06 -14.11
CA LYS A 120 21.90 15.41 -13.53
C LYS A 120 22.50 15.41 -12.13
N PHE A 121 22.17 14.41 -11.30
CA PHE A 121 22.71 14.31 -9.94
C PHE A 121 24.23 14.04 -9.95
N LYS A 122 24.69 13.12 -10.82
CA LYS A 122 26.12 12.86 -11.05
C LYS A 122 26.88 14.03 -11.66
N GLU A 123 26.25 14.80 -12.56
CA GLU A 123 26.84 16.02 -13.13
C GLU A 123 26.97 17.14 -12.11
N SER A 124 26.13 17.18 -11.06
CA SER A 124 26.23 18.15 -9.96
C SER A 124 27.26 17.82 -8.87
N GLY A 125 28.02 16.72 -9.00
CA GLY A 125 29.17 16.44 -8.13
C GLY A 125 28.83 16.07 -6.68
N LEU A 126 27.65 15.49 -6.43
CA LEU A 126 27.24 14.89 -5.17
C LEU A 126 26.94 13.40 -5.34
#